data_AF-A0A7X9M0B4-F1
#
_entry.id   AF-A0A7X9M0B4-F1
#
_cell.length_a   1.000
_cell.length_b   1.000
_cell.length_c   1.000
_cell.angle_alpha   90.00
_cell.angle_beta   90.00
_cell.angle_gamma   90.00
#
_symmetry.space_group_name_H-M   'P 1'
#
loop_
_entity.id
_entity.type
_entity.pdbx_description
1 polymer ?
#
loop_
_entity_poly.entity_id
_entity_poly.type
_entity_poly.pdbx_seq_one_letter_code
_entity_poly.pdbx_strand_id
1 'polypeptide(L)'
;MKQYGIKSIILLLGMIVVFFVVPNKGLAVEFSIDKGKIDAYLLEDRNVHVEETFTYSFDGEFNGITREIISKEGTKISSLKAKENGKSLKVEREDGLYKIYRKGEDETITIVLTYTIQNGVDVYSDVAEFYWPFFDENNESTYENYIITIYPPEETSGVIAFGYDEAFDTEKINKNGTVQFHLGEVPSGENGDIRVAYDAKLFPSATIAANKSMKNEIVNDKKTLYDDVASAIEKKDFYSKVAMVVVPSFALIICFIMLMTWLRARVNRTAVRREAEQSAPFIPKQTMSLPATIVYTNGAYYPAETMAAAMMDLVRKRAVIQIDEKNFSLNDIRKPLLKHEEMLIEFLFKEIGRDGKFSFDDLASFTKIKKNHQKYQASQTKWLQAVKDELKHHELYENKKGYRWIVGLSSLILSPFLYLFPANDLFGWFAAALVLFITTILYALTYYPKTWLGLTVTEEWGMIKKRLKEVQLDEWSSLNEDEKMRVYIFAIGIKDKKFMNKSTKLTESFELPVQDAFYDNYPVNMASMVYFGSIASSSFHSANDTTQISTGGSGSSIGGGGSGVGGGGGGSGAF
;
A
#
# COMPACT_ATOMS: atom_id res chain seq x y z
N MET A 1 -7.52 9.70 18.58
CA MET A 1 -6.61 8.62 18.15
C MET A 1 -7.20 7.71 17.08
N LYS A 2 -8.44 7.18 17.21
CA LYS A 2 -9.02 6.29 16.17
C LYS A 2 -9.08 6.91 14.76
N GLN A 3 -9.38 8.20 14.63
CA GLN A 3 -9.50 8.88 13.33
C GLN A 3 -8.16 9.11 12.60
N TYR A 4 -7.06 9.23 13.33
CA TYR A 4 -5.71 9.42 12.76
C TYR A 4 -5.11 8.10 12.26
N GLY A 5 -5.27 7.01 13.03
CA GLY A 5 -4.84 5.69 12.58
C GLY A 5 -5.51 5.29 11.27
N ILE A 6 -6.79 5.61 11.09
CA ILE A 6 -7.55 5.33 9.86
C ILE A 6 -6.99 6.10 8.65
N LYS A 7 -6.67 7.40 8.81
CA LYS A 7 -6.09 8.20 7.73
C LYS A 7 -4.69 7.74 7.35
N SER A 8 -3.85 7.40 8.33
CA SER A 8 -2.51 6.86 8.09
C SER A 8 -2.55 5.50 7.42
N ILE A 9 -3.50 4.63 7.76
CA ILE A 9 -3.68 3.32 7.11
C ILE A 9 -4.14 3.48 5.65
N ILE A 10 -5.10 4.38 5.38
CA ILE A 10 -5.56 4.68 4.02
C ILE A 10 -4.44 5.27 3.17
N LEU A 11 -3.64 6.18 3.74
CA LEU A 11 -2.48 6.77 3.07
C LEU A 11 -1.39 5.73 2.78
N LEU A 12 -1.10 4.84 3.75
CA LEU A 12 -0.12 3.78 3.61
C LEU A 12 -0.53 2.77 2.52
N LEU A 13 -1.80 2.36 2.50
CA LEU A 13 -2.34 1.47 1.47
C LEU A 13 -2.38 2.14 0.09
N GLY A 14 -2.74 3.42 0.01
CA GLY A 14 -2.68 4.19 -1.23
C GLY A 14 -1.24 4.32 -1.76
N MET A 15 -0.25 4.47 -0.86
CA MET A 15 1.16 4.54 -1.22
C MET A 15 1.70 3.19 -1.71
N ILE A 16 1.23 2.07 -1.14
CA ILE A 16 1.54 0.72 -1.62
C ILE A 16 0.98 0.52 -3.03
N VAL A 17 -0.25 0.94 -3.31
CA VAL A 17 -0.84 0.86 -4.66
C VAL A 17 -0.06 1.71 -5.66
N VAL A 18 0.40 2.91 -5.28
CA VAL A 18 1.23 3.75 -6.17
C VAL A 18 2.60 3.12 -6.42
N PHE A 19 3.19 2.42 -5.44
CA PHE A 19 4.49 1.76 -5.61
C PHE A 19 4.47 0.58 -6.59
N PHE A 20 3.31 -0.07 -6.76
CA PHE A 20 3.12 -1.15 -7.75
C PHE A 20 2.82 -0.65 -9.17
N VAL A 21 2.57 0.65 -9.37
CA VAL A 21 2.07 1.20 -10.65
C VAL A 21 3.10 2.12 -11.34
N VAL A 22 4.28 2.34 -10.75
CA VAL A 22 5.36 3.11 -11.39
C VAL A 22 6.37 2.14 -12.03
N PRO A 23 6.32 1.90 -13.35
CA PRO A 23 7.37 1.15 -14.02
C PRO A 23 8.68 1.95 -13.98
N ASN A 24 9.75 1.31 -13.49
CA ASN A 24 11.10 1.85 -13.60
C ASN A 24 11.57 1.69 -15.05
N LYS A 25 11.68 2.80 -15.79
CA LYS A 25 12.36 2.80 -17.09
C LYS A 25 13.86 2.70 -16.84
N GLY A 26 14.45 1.54 -17.12
CA GLY A 26 15.90 1.34 -17.12
C GLY A 26 16.57 2.08 -18.28
N LEU A 27 17.84 2.47 -18.09
CA LEU A 27 18.70 3.05 -19.13
C LEU A 27 19.28 1.94 -20.03
N ALA A 28 18.44 1.08 -20.59
CA ALA A 28 18.84 0.03 -21.52
C ALA A 28 18.84 0.56 -22.96
N VAL A 29 19.61 -0.08 -23.86
CA VAL A 29 19.53 0.17 -25.31
C VAL A 29 18.08 -0.08 -25.77
N GLU A 30 17.51 0.84 -26.55
CA GLU A 30 16.13 0.72 -27.04
C GLU A 30 16.15 -0.07 -28.36
N PHE A 31 15.64 -1.31 -28.32
CA PHE A 31 15.59 -2.19 -29.48
C PHE A 31 14.38 -3.13 -29.44
N SER A 32 14.03 -3.70 -30.59
CA SER A 32 13.07 -4.80 -30.75
C SER A 32 13.68 -5.96 -31.54
N ILE A 33 13.23 -7.18 -31.28
CA ILE A 33 13.58 -8.37 -32.06
C ILE A 33 12.40 -8.74 -32.96
N ASP A 34 12.35 -8.13 -34.13
CA ASP A 34 11.21 -8.22 -35.06
C ASP A 34 10.99 -9.64 -35.61
N LYS A 35 12.07 -10.39 -35.81
CA LYS A 35 12.03 -11.76 -36.34
C LYS A 35 13.14 -12.60 -35.76
N GLY A 36 12.82 -13.80 -35.31
CA GLY A 36 13.79 -14.84 -35.04
C GLY A 36 13.42 -16.13 -35.76
N LYS A 37 14.39 -16.74 -36.41
CA LYS A 37 14.22 -18.01 -37.12
C LYS A 37 15.34 -18.95 -36.73
N ILE A 38 15.00 -20.17 -36.38
CA ILE A 38 15.98 -21.23 -36.12
C ILE A 38 15.75 -22.37 -37.09
N ASP A 39 16.82 -22.80 -37.74
CA ASP A 39 16.87 -24.02 -38.54
C ASP A 39 17.86 -24.98 -37.88
N ALA A 40 17.36 -26.09 -37.35
CA ALA A 40 18.17 -27.12 -36.72
C ALA A 40 18.18 -28.39 -37.57
N TYR A 41 19.35 -28.74 -38.08
CA TYR A 41 19.60 -29.90 -38.93
C TYR A 41 20.16 -31.03 -38.10
N LEU A 42 19.35 -32.06 -37.88
CA LEU A 42 19.77 -33.27 -37.17
C LEU A 42 20.65 -34.11 -38.09
N LEU A 43 21.80 -34.55 -37.59
CA LEU A 43 22.77 -35.35 -38.35
C LEU A 43 22.74 -36.81 -37.89
N GLU A 44 23.14 -37.72 -38.78
CA GLU A 44 23.16 -39.18 -38.52
C GLU A 44 24.01 -39.60 -37.31
N ASP A 45 24.97 -38.77 -36.90
CA ASP A 45 25.91 -38.99 -35.81
C ASP A 45 25.45 -38.40 -34.46
N ARG A 46 24.18 -37.96 -34.37
CA ARG A 46 23.53 -37.29 -33.22
C ARG A 46 23.90 -35.83 -33.01
N ASN A 47 24.80 -35.26 -33.81
CA ASN A 47 25.08 -33.84 -33.75
C ASN A 47 23.96 -33.06 -34.43
N VAL A 48 23.81 -31.79 -34.03
CA VAL A 48 22.83 -30.89 -34.63
C VAL A 48 23.53 -29.64 -35.11
N HIS A 49 23.41 -29.35 -36.40
CA HIS A 49 23.85 -28.08 -36.95
C HIS A 49 22.71 -27.07 -36.83
N VAL A 50 22.98 -25.93 -36.20
CA VAL A 50 21.96 -24.90 -35.98
C VAL A 50 22.36 -23.64 -36.72
N GLU A 51 21.39 -23.07 -37.45
CA GLU A 51 21.42 -21.72 -37.99
C GLU A 51 20.31 -20.88 -37.35
N GLU A 52 20.68 -19.82 -36.62
CA GLU A 52 19.74 -18.85 -36.07
C GLU A 52 19.83 -17.54 -36.87
N THR A 53 18.71 -17.01 -37.33
CA THR A 53 18.61 -15.72 -38.03
C THR A 53 17.73 -14.77 -37.22
N PHE A 54 18.31 -13.70 -36.71
CA PHE A 54 17.60 -12.68 -35.95
C PHE A 54 17.63 -11.33 -36.66
N THR A 55 16.49 -10.67 -36.72
CA THR A 55 16.35 -9.29 -37.21
C THR A 55 16.03 -8.37 -36.05
N TYR A 56 16.90 -7.41 -35.79
CA TYR A 56 16.77 -6.41 -34.73
C TYR A 56 16.50 -5.04 -35.35
N SER A 57 15.66 -4.25 -34.70
CA SER A 57 15.49 -2.82 -35.00
C SER A 57 15.93 -2.00 -33.80
N PHE A 58 16.87 -1.08 -34.02
CA PHE A 58 17.46 -0.22 -32.98
C PHE A 58 16.96 1.23 -33.09
N ASP A 59 16.67 1.85 -31.95
CA ASP A 59 16.42 3.29 -31.79
C ASP A 59 17.49 3.83 -30.82
N GLY A 60 18.56 4.37 -31.38
CA GLY A 60 19.76 4.82 -30.69
C GLY A 60 21.04 4.06 -31.06
N GLU A 61 22.15 4.49 -30.46
CA GLU A 61 23.47 3.86 -30.64
C GLU A 61 23.52 2.48 -29.99
N PHE A 62 24.14 1.52 -30.69
CA PHE A 62 24.42 0.19 -30.15
C PHE A 62 25.83 -0.28 -30.55
N ASN A 63 26.38 -1.19 -29.74
CA ASN A 63 27.69 -1.80 -29.91
C ASN A 63 27.62 -3.26 -30.37
N GLY A 64 26.48 -3.93 -30.19
CA GLY A 64 26.25 -5.28 -30.68
C GLY A 64 25.02 -5.95 -30.08
N ILE A 65 24.91 -7.25 -30.34
CA ILE A 65 23.88 -8.11 -29.75
C ILE A 65 24.49 -9.11 -28.78
N THR A 66 23.71 -9.52 -27.79
CA THR A 66 24.01 -10.65 -26.92
C THR A 66 23.11 -11.84 -27.29
N ARG A 67 23.70 -13.03 -27.27
CA ARG A 67 22.99 -14.30 -27.40
C ARG A 67 23.50 -15.26 -26.33
N GLU A 68 22.65 -15.69 -25.44
CA GLU A 68 22.99 -16.70 -24.44
C GLU A 68 22.56 -18.08 -24.95
N ILE A 69 23.44 -19.07 -24.82
CA ILE A 69 23.14 -20.46 -25.21
C ILE A 69 23.68 -21.38 -24.12
N ILE A 70 22.78 -21.88 -23.28
CA ILE A 70 23.10 -22.81 -22.20
C ILE A 70 23.03 -24.24 -22.75
N SER A 71 24.13 -24.98 -22.60
CA SER A 71 24.19 -26.39 -23.03
C SER A 71 23.44 -27.28 -22.04
N LYS A 72 22.65 -28.25 -22.54
CA LYS A 72 22.09 -29.32 -21.71
C LYS A 72 23.19 -30.24 -21.16
N GLU A 73 22.92 -30.88 -20.04
CA GLU A 73 23.80 -31.92 -19.48
C GLU A 73 24.12 -32.99 -20.55
N GLY A 74 25.39 -33.37 -20.67
CA GLY A 74 25.85 -34.33 -21.69
C GLY A 74 26.06 -33.77 -23.09
N THR A 75 25.74 -32.49 -23.32
CA THR A 75 25.92 -31.82 -24.63
C THR A 75 26.97 -30.70 -24.57
N LYS A 76 27.41 -30.23 -25.74
CA LYS A 76 28.35 -29.11 -25.84
C LYS A 76 28.08 -28.26 -27.07
N ILE A 77 28.01 -26.95 -26.89
CA ILE A 77 28.00 -26.00 -28.01
C ILE A 77 29.42 -25.78 -28.53
N SER A 78 29.59 -25.93 -29.84
CA SER A 78 30.87 -25.76 -30.53
C SER A 78 30.73 -24.94 -31.81
N SER A 79 31.84 -24.34 -32.24
CA SER A 79 31.98 -23.69 -33.55
C SER A 79 31.02 -22.53 -33.83
N LEU A 80 30.61 -21.77 -32.80
CA LEU A 80 29.73 -20.62 -32.99
C LEU A 80 30.38 -19.53 -33.82
N LYS A 81 29.71 -19.11 -34.89
CA LYS A 81 30.11 -18.03 -35.81
C LYS A 81 28.92 -17.13 -36.08
N ALA A 82 29.15 -15.82 -36.13
CA ALA A 82 28.15 -14.83 -36.50
C ALA A 82 28.51 -14.19 -37.86
N LYS A 83 27.49 -13.91 -38.67
CA LYS A 83 27.62 -13.22 -39.96
C LYS A 83 26.48 -12.21 -40.16
N GLU A 84 26.78 -11.15 -40.88
CA GLU A 84 25.79 -10.21 -41.44
C GLU A 84 26.10 -10.06 -42.93
N ASN A 85 25.10 -10.26 -43.81
CA ASN A 85 25.27 -10.17 -45.26
C ASN A 85 26.48 -10.98 -45.81
N GLY A 86 26.72 -12.16 -45.23
CA GLY A 86 27.82 -13.06 -45.58
C GLY A 86 29.19 -12.69 -45.00
N LYS A 87 29.35 -11.53 -44.35
CA LYS A 87 30.60 -11.10 -43.70
C LYS A 87 30.65 -11.59 -42.26
N SER A 88 31.79 -12.14 -41.85
CA SER A 88 32.00 -12.60 -40.47
C SER A 88 32.10 -11.44 -39.49
N LEU A 89 31.42 -11.59 -38.34
CA LEU A 89 31.45 -10.65 -37.22
C LEU A 89 32.35 -11.17 -36.10
N LYS A 90 32.84 -10.26 -35.27
CA LYS A 90 33.63 -10.60 -34.08
C LYS A 90 32.69 -11.11 -32.99
N VAL A 91 33.02 -12.28 -32.43
CA VAL A 91 32.27 -12.90 -31.34
C VAL A 91 33.20 -13.10 -30.14
N GLU A 92 32.76 -12.65 -28.97
CA GLU A 92 33.39 -12.97 -27.69
C GLU A 92 32.45 -13.83 -26.86
N ARG A 93 33.00 -14.82 -26.15
CA ARG A 93 32.25 -15.74 -25.30
C ARG A 93 32.65 -15.55 -23.84
N GLU A 94 31.67 -15.39 -22.97
CA GLU A 94 31.83 -15.26 -21.52
C GLU A 94 30.74 -16.12 -20.85
N ASP A 95 31.13 -17.21 -20.19
CA ASP A 95 30.23 -18.08 -19.40
C ASP A 95 28.91 -18.55 -20.05
N GLY A 96 28.87 -18.72 -21.37
CA GLY A 96 27.66 -19.16 -22.10
C GLY A 96 26.91 -18.03 -22.81
N LEU A 97 27.26 -16.79 -22.48
CA LEU A 97 26.88 -15.57 -23.20
C LEU A 97 27.84 -15.32 -24.38
N TYR A 98 27.29 -15.04 -25.55
CA TYR A 98 28.00 -14.64 -26.74
C TYR A 98 27.72 -13.16 -27.02
N LYS A 99 28.76 -12.34 -27.05
CA LYS A 99 28.72 -10.93 -27.45
C LYS A 99 29.14 -10.82 -28.90
N ILE A 100 28.21 -10.44 -29.79
CA ILE A 100 28.45 -10.27 -31.21
C ILE A 100 28.63 -8.77 -31.47
N TYR A 101 29.86 -8.37 -31.80
CA TYR A 101 30.18 -6.96 -32.02
C TYR A 101 29.75 -6.51 -33.41
N ARG A 102 28.78 -5.59 -33.43
CA ARG A 102 28.27 -4.95 -34.63
C ARG A 102 27.73 -3.59 -34.19
N LYS A 103 28.52 -2.53 -34.40
CA LYS A 103 28.12 -1.17 -34.00
C LYS A 103 27.17 -0.54 -35.01
N GLY A 104 26.30 0.35 -34.57
CA GLY A 104 25.35 1.05 -35.42
C GLY A 104 24.55 2.10 -34.65
N GLU A 105 23.66 2.78 -35.36
CA GLU A 105 22.75 3.79 -34.82
C GLU A 105 21.49 3.82 -35.70
N ASP A 106 20.31 3.81 -35.07
CA ASP A 106 18.99 3.97 -35.73
C ASP A 106 18.79 3.09 -36.98
N GLU A 107 19.03 1.79 -36.86
CA GLU A 107 18.96 0.89 -38.00
C GLU A 107 18.43 -0.51 -37.69
N THR A 108 17.95 -1.18 -38.73
CA THR A 108 17.54 -2.58 -38.70
C THR A 108 18.66 -3.47 -39.24
N ILE A 109 19.04 -4.49 -38.47
CA ILE A 109 20.13 -5.41 -38.80
C ILE A 109 19.64 -6.86 -38.79
N THR A 110 20.25 -7.71 -39.62
CA THR A 110 19.97 -9.16 -39.62
C THR A 110 21.25 -9.95 -39.38
N ILE A 111 21.30 -10.67 -38.26
CA ILE A 111 22.45 -11.46 -37.84
C ILE A 111 22.14 -12.95 -38.00
N VAL A 112 23.05 -13.67 -38.65
CA VAL A 112 23.00 -15.13 -38.79
C VAL A 112 24.06 -15.76 -37.89
N LEU A 113 23.64 -16.55 -36.92
CA LEU A 113 24.50 -17.36 -36.07
C LEU A 113 24.48 -18.80 -36.56
N THR A 114 25.66 -19.44 -36.57
CA THR A 114 25.80 -20.85 -36.92
C THR A 114 26.64 -21.56 -35.88
N TYR A 115 26.18 -22.70 -35.38
CA TYR A 115 26.90 -23.50 -34.40
C TYR A 115 26.54 -24.99 -34.50
N THR A 116 27.22 -25.82 -33.71
CA THR A 116 26.93 -27.25 -33.61
C THR A 116 26.67 -27.62 -32.16
N ILE A 117 25.51 -28.24 -31.91
CA ILE A 117 25.19 -28.92 -30.66
C ILE A 117 25.76 -30.33 -30.78
N GLN A 118 26.78 -30.63 -29.98
CA GLN A 118 27.36 -31.97 -29.92
C GLN A 118 26.47 -32.89 -29.07
N ASN A 119 26.20 -34.09 -29.59
CA ASN A 119 25.28 -35.07 -28.98
C ASN A 119 23.88 -34.50 -28.70
N GLY A 120 23.36 -33.65 -29.60
CA GLY A 120 22.08 -32.97 -29.39
C GLY A 120 20.85 -33.87 -29.53
N VAL A 121 20.97 -35.03 -30.18
CA VAL A 121 19.89 -36.02 -30.33
C VAL A 121 20.14 -37.20 -29.40
N ASP A 122 19.15 -37.64 -28.65
CA ASP A 122 19.19 -38.88 -27.86
C ASP A 122 18.62 -40.07 -28.65
N VAL A 123 19.49 -41.02 -28.99
CA VAL A 123 19.11 -42.18 -29.81
C VAL A 123 18.87 -43.39 -28.91
N TYR A 124 17.64 -43.90 -28.93
CA TYR A 124 17.19 -45.10 -28.21
C TYR A 124 16.98 -46.28 -29.18
N SER A 125 16.52 -47.42 -28.67
CA SER A 125 16.35 -48.64 -29.47
C SER A 125 15.29 -48.52 -30.57
N ASP A 126 14.29 -47.66 -30.40
CA ASP A 126 13.09 -47.54 -31.24
C ASP A 126 12.80 -46.11 -31.74
N VAL A 127 13.45 -45.11 -31.17
CA VAL A 127 13.22 -43.69 -31.47
C VAL A 127 14.49 -42.88 -31.22
N ALA A 128 14.68 -41.81 -32.00
CA ALA A 128 15.67 -40.77 -31.76
C ALA A 128 14.95 -39.47 -31.40
N GLU A 129 15.31 -38.89 -30.26
CA GLU A 129 14.67 -37.72 -29.66
C GLU A 129 15.56 -36.49 -29.77
N PHE A 130 15.02 -35.41 -30.31
CA PHE A 130 15.57 -34.07 -30.18
C PHE A 130 14.66 -33.27 -29.27
N TYR A 131 15.12 -33.00 -28.04
CA TYR A 131 14.40 -32.22 -27.05
C TYR A 131 15.25 -31.02 -26.66
N TRP A 132 14.86 -29.81 -27.08
CA TRP A 132 15.72 -28.63 -26.94
C TRP A 132 14.93 -27.32 -26.70
N PRO A 133 15.28 -26.55 -25.66
CA PRO A 133 14.86 -25.17 -25.45
C PRO A 133 15.83 -24.23 -26.16
N PHE A 134 15.36 -23.52 -27.18
CA PHE A 134 16.16 -22.48 -27.82
C PHE A 134 16.13 -21.15 -27.07
N PHE A 135 15.18 -20.97 -26.16
CA PHE A 135 15.04 -19.82 -25.27
C PHE A 135 14.41 -20.27 -23.94
N ASP A 136 14.55 -19.46 -22.91
CA ASP A 136 14.03 -19.71 -21.56
C ASP A 136 13.66 -18.41 -20.83
N GLU A 137 13.21 -18.53 -19.59
CA GLU A 137 12.83 -17.42 -18.70
C GLU A 137 13.93 -16.36 -18.46
N ASN A 138 15.20 -16.64 -18.80
CA ASN A 138 16.29 -15.66 -18.71
C ASN A 138 16.31 -14.71 -19.91
N ASN A 139 15.48 -14.94 -20.92
CA ASN A 139 15.36 -14.08 -22.08
C ASN A 139 14.65 -12.76 -21.73
N GLU A 140 15.43 -11.69 -21.59
CA GLU A 140 14.91 -10.36 -21.22
C GLU A 140 14.23 -9.62 -22.38
N SER A 141 14.21 -10.16 -23.61
CA SER A 141 13.69 -9.49 -24.81
C SER A 141 12.55 -10.26 -25.47
N THR A 142 11.44 -9.59 -25.79
CA THR A 142 10.36 -10.19 -26.59
C THR A 142 10.83 -10.49 -28.03
N TYR A 143 10.42 -11.63 -28.57
CA TYR A 143 10.48 -11.92 -30.00
C TYR A 143 9.11 -11.67 -30.64
N GLU A 144 9.03 -10.81 -31.65
CA GLU A 144 7.73 -10.45 -32.27
C GLU A 144 7.19 -11.56 -33.21
N ASN A 145 8.11 -12.28 -33.88
CA ASN A 145 7.77 -13.40 -34.74
C ASN A 145 8.87 -14.45 -34.72
N TYR A 146 8.59 -15.58 -34.08
CA TYR A 146 9.55 -16.63 -33.83
C TYR A 146 9.15 -17.97 -34.46
N ILE A 147 10.06 -18.55 -35.23
CA ILE A 147 9.85 -19.83 -35.93
C ILE A 147 11.05 -20.74 -35.72
N ILE A 148 10.80 -21.97 -35.30
CA ILE A 148 11.84 -23.01 -35.18
C ILE A 148 11.51 -24.14 -36.16
N THR A 149 12.49 -24.55 -36.96
CA THR A 149 12.32 -25.61 -37.96
C THR A 149 13.35 -26.71 -37.74
N ILE A 150 12.89 -27.94 -37.61
CA ILE A 150 13.70 -29.13 -37.36
C ILE A 150 13.73 -29.99 -38.62
N TYR A 151 14.93 -30.25 -39.10
CA TYR A 151 15.19 -31.03 -40.31
C TYR A 151 15.77 -32.40 -39.93
N PRO A 152 15.11 -33.51 -40.30
CA PRO A 152 15.70 -34.84 -40.12
C PRO A 152 16.87 -35.07 -41.10
N PRO A 153 17.73 -36.08 -40.85
CA PRO A 153 18.84 -36.43 -41.75
C PRO A 153 18.38 -36.80 -43.17
N GLU A 154 17.23 -37.47 -43.27
CA GLU A 154 16.60 -37.90 -44.52
C GLU A 154 15.07 -37.77 -44.43
N GLU A 155 14.38 -37.78 -45.58
CA GLU A 155 12.93 -37.69 -45.62
C GLU A 155 12.25 -38.86 -44.89
N THR A 156 11.26 -38.56 -44.06
CA THR A 156 10.63 -39.58 -43.21
C THR A 156 9.15 -39.27 -42.91
N SER A 157 8.46 -40.25 -42.35
CA SER A 157 7.06 -40.15 -41.91
C SER A 157 6.87 -40.75 -40.53
N GLY A 158 5.73 -40.49 -39.88
CA GLY A 158 5.45 -40.99 -38.53
C GLY A 158 6.22 -40.26 -37.43
N VAL A 159 6.56 -38.99 -37.66
CA VAL A 159 7.21 -38.09 -36.69
C VAL A 159 6.27 -37.79 -35.53
N ILE A 160 6.80 -37.78 -34.32
CA ILE A 160 6.10 -37.27 -33.13
C ILE A 160 6.70 -35.92 -32.80
N ALA A 161 5.88 -34.87 -32.71
CA ALA A 161 6.33 -33.54 -32.32
C ALA A 161 5.29 -32.89 -31.40
N PHE A 162 5.77 -32.09 -30.45
CA PHE A 162 4.98 -31.23 -29.58
C PHE A 162 5.92 -30.25 -28.87
N GLY A 163 5.40 -29.10 -28.46
CA GLY A 163 6.12 -28.12 -27.65
C GLY A 163 5.51 -27.96 -26.27
N TYR A 164 6.28 -27.41 -25.35
CA TYR A 164 5.86 -26.98 -24.01
C TYR A 164 5.79 -25.45 -23.95
N ASP A 165 5.04 -24.90 -23.00
CA ASP A 165 4.93 -23.45 -22.77
C ASP A 165 4.59 -22.68 -24.06
N GLU A 166 5.36 -21.66 -24.45
CA GLU A 166 5.12 -20.87 -25.68
C GLU A 166 5.23 -21.68 -26.98
N ALA A 167 5.80 -22.89 -26.92
CA ALA A 167 5.85 -23.80 -28.07
C ALA A 167 4.64 -24.75 -28.15
N PHE A 168 3.74 -24.76 -27.17
CA PHE A 168 2.58 -25.66 -27.12
C PHE A 168 1.61 -25.46 -28.29
N ASP A 169 1.24 -26.56 -28.96
CA ASP A 169 0.32 -26.60 -30.11
C ASP A 169 0.73 -25.71 -31.29
N THR A 170 2.03 -25.41 -31.41
CA THR A 170 2.60 -24.61 -32.51
C THR A 170 3.20 -25.48 -33.62
N GLU A 171 3.27 -26.80 -33.42
CA GLU A 171 3.95 -27.71 -34.35
C GLU A 171 3.16 -28.00 -35.63
N LYS A 172 3.89 -28.05 -36.75
CA LYS A 172 3.39 -28.49 -38.05
C LYS A 172 4.37 -29.48 -38.66
N ILE A 173 3.90 -30.72 -38.84
CA ILE A 173 4.68 -31.80 -39.44
C ILE A 173 4.46 -31.81 -40.96
N ASN A 174 5.52 -31.63 -41.72
CA ASN A 174 5.50 -31.68 -43.18
C ASN A 174 5.67 -33.12 -43.69
N LYS A 175 5.28 -33.37 -44.95
CA LYS A 175 5.31 -34.71 -45.57
C LYS A 175 6.70 -35.34 -45.66
N ASN A 176 7.74 -34.51 -45.72
CA ASN A 176 9.14 -34.92 -45.75
C ASN A 176 9.73 -35.16 -44.34
N GLY A 177 8.92 -35.02 -43.28
CA GLY A 177 9.36 -35.20 -41.90
C GLY A 177 9.96 -33.96 -41.24
N THR A 178 10.08 -32.84 -41.95
CA THR A 178 10.44 -31.54 -41.35
C THR A 178 9.33 -31.10 -40.40
N VAL A 179 9.71 -30.64 -39.20
CA VAL A 179 8.77 -30.10 -38.20
C VAL A 179 9.00 -28.62 -38.05
N GLN A 180 7.94 -27.82 -38.14
CA GLN A 180 8.00 -26.37 -37.96
C GLN A 180 7.14 -25.96 -36.78
N PHE A 181 7.73 -25.25 -35.82
CA PHE A 181 7.04 -24.62 -34.70
C PHE A 181 6.86 -23.15 -35.04
N HIS A 182 5.60 -22.69 -35.10
CA HIS A 182 5.24 -21.29 -35.34
C HIS A 182 4.80 -20.64 -34.03
N LEU A 183 5.75 -20.09 -33.28
CA LEU A 183 5.47 -19.51 -31.97
C LEU A 183 4.83 -18.12 -32.08
N GLY A 184 5.15 -17.36 -33.12
CA GLY A 184 4.64 -15.99 -33.26
C GLY A 184 5.32 -15.06 -32.27
N GLU A 185 4.55 -14.31 -31.49
CA GLU A 185 5.09 -13.46 -30.43
C GLU A 185 5.48 -14.32 -29.22
N VAL A 186 6.71 -14.19 -28.74
CA VAL A 186 7.21 -14.85 -27.52
C VAL A 186 7.64 -13.76 -26.56
N PRO A 187 6.86 -13.51 -25.48
CA PRO A 187 7.17 -12.47 -24.50
C PRO A 187 8.51 -12.69 -23.78
N SER A 188 9.10 -11.60 -23.28
CA SER A 188 10.26 -11.67 -22.38
C SER A 188 9.93 -12.48 -21.13
N GLY A 189 10.85 -13.33 -20.68
CA GLY A 189 10.72 -14.10 -19.45
C GLY A 189 9.91 -15.39 -19.57
N GLU A 190 9.57 -15.83 -20.79
CA GLU A 190 8.81 -17.06 -21.04
C GLU A 190 9.69 -18.24 -21.50
N ASN A 191 9.23 -19.46 -21.21
CA ASN A 191 9.87 -20.70 -21.67
C ASN A 191 9.23 -21.22 -22.97
N GLY A 192 9.94 -22.09 -23.69
CA GLY A 192 9.42 -22.72 -24.89
C GLY A 192 10.29 -23.87 -25.37
N ASP A 193 10.06 -25.04 -24.79
CA ASP A 193 10.78 -26.24 -25.19
C ASP A 193 10.11 -26.91 -26.38
N ILE A 194 10.92 -27.37 -27.34
CA ILE A 194 10.42 -28.22 -28.43
C ILE A 194 10.90 -29.65 -28.28
N ARG A 195 10.03 -30.61 -28.60
CA ARG A 195 10.35 -32.03 -28.56
C ARG A 195 9.92 -32.70 -29.86
N VAL A 196 10.88 -33.31 -30.56
CA VAL A 196 10.66 -34.02 -31.83
C VAL A 196 11.29 -35.40 -31.75
N ALA A 197 10.57 -36.41 -32.21
CA ALA A 197 11.00 -37.79 -32.18
C ALA A 197 10.84 -38.46 -33.56
N TYR A 198 11.92 -39.09 -34.02
CA TYR A 198 12.07 -39.75 -35.32
C TYR A 198 12.39 -41.24 -35.16
N ASP A 199 12.27 -42.04 -36.22
CA ASP A 199 12.75 -43.44 -36.20
C ASP A 199 14.27 -43.47 -35.97
N ALA A 200 14.73 -44.29 -35.02
CA ALA A 200 16.15 -44.42 -34.67
C ALA A 200 17.02 -44.82 -35.88
N LYS A 201 16.45 -45.48 -36.90
CA LYS A 201 17.17 -45.86 -38.13
C LYS A 201 17.72 -44.69 -38.93
N LEU A 202 17.21 -43.48 -38.74
CA LEU A 202 17.75 -42.27 -39.37
C LEU A 202 19.10 -41.83 -38.78
N PHE A 203 19.55 -42.48 -37.70
CA PHE A 203 20.78 -42.14 -36.99
C PHE A 203 21.72 -43.35 -36.93
N PRO A 204 22.17 -43.90 -38.08
CA PRO A 204 22.99 -45.12 -38.12
C PRO A 204 24.39 -44.95 -37.54
N SER A 205 24.92 -43.71 -37.52
CA SER A 205 26.26 -43.38 -37.04
C SER A 205 26.30 -42.98 -35.57
N ALA A 206 25.15 -43.05 -34.89
CA ALA A 206 24.94 -42.65 -33.51
C ALA A 206 25.36 -43.72 -32.49
N THR A 207 25.95 -43.29 -31.38
CA THR A 207 26.02 -44.13 -30.17
C THR A 207 24.66 -44.15 -29.48
N ILE A 208 24.18 -45.32 -29.05
CA ILE A 208 22.88 -45.41 -28.35
C ILE A 208 23.00 -44.71 -26.98
N ALA A 209 22.09 -43.78 -26.67
CA ALA A 209 22.02 -43.07 -25.40
C ALA A 209 21.70 -44.03 -24.23
N ALA A 210 20.69 -44.89 -24.44
CA ALA A 210 20.37 -46.01 -23.56
C ALA A 210 19.66 -47.12 -24.35
N ASN A 211 19.98 -48.38 -24.07
CA ASN A 211 19.35 -49.53 -24.72
C ASN A 211 17.97 -49.83 -24.13
N LYS A 212 17.02 -48.89 -24.30
CA LYS A 212 15.61 -48.99 -23.89
C LYS A 212 14.70 -48.49 -25.02
N SER A 213 13.42 -48.86 -24.97
CA SER A 213 12.38 -48.29 -25.84
C SER A 213 11.83 -47.03 -25.18
N MET A 214 11.71 -45.94 -25.93
CA MET A 214 11.27 -44.62 -25.43
C MET A 214 10.04 -44.06 -26.15
N LYS A 215 9.64 -44.63 -27.29
CA LYS A 215 8.54 -44.07 -28.10
C LYS A 215 7.24 -43.93 -27.33
N ASN A 216 6.87 -44.94 -26.53
CA ASN A 216 5.64 -44.92 -25.75
C ASN A 216 5.67 -43.90 -24.62
N GLU A 217 6.85 -43.66 -24.02
CA GLU A 217 7.03 -42.64 -22.97
C GLU A 217 6.81 -41.24 -23.56
N ILE A 218 7.43 -40.94 -24.71
CA ILE A 218 7.25 -39.67 -25.44
C ILE A 218 5.78 -39.44 -25.83
N VAL A 219 5.09 -40.48 -26.33
CA VAL A 219 3.65 -40.38 -26.67
C VAL A 219 2.80 -40.15 -25.42
N ASN A 220 3.15 -40.80 -24.31
CA ASN A 220 2.45 -40.59 -23.04
C ASN A 220 2.68 -39.18 -22.50
N ASP A 221 3.90 -38.64 -22.59
CA ASP A 221 4.23 -37.27 -22.18
C ASP A 221 3.44 -36.24 -23.00
N LYS A 222 3.34 -36.42 -24.33
CA LYS A 222 2.46 -35.60 -25.17
C LYS A 222 1.02 -35.67 -24.68
N LYS A 223 0.50 -36.87 -24.40
CA LYS A 223 -0.87 -37.03 -23.93
C LYS A 223 -1.10 -36.32 -22.59
N THR A 224 -0.22 -36.52 -21.61
CA THR A 224 -0.29 -35.89 -20.29
C THR A 224 -0.28 -34.36 -20.41
N LEU A 225 0.60 -33.81 -21.25
CA LEU A 225 0.64 -32.36 -21.50
C LEU A 225 -0.72 -31.82 -22.00
N TYR A 226 -1.33 -32.46 -23.00
CA TYR A 226 -2.63 -32.04 -23.53
C TYR A 226 -3.77 -32.23 -22.50
N ASP A 227 -3.75 -33.31 -21.72
CA ASP A 227 -4.74 -33.57 -20.67
C ASP A 227 -4.62 -32.53 -19.51
N ASP A 228 -3.40 -32.12 -19.15
CA ASP A 228 -3.14 -31.10 -18.13
C ASP A 228 -3.59 -29.71 -18.59
N VAL A 229 -3.28 -29.32 -19.83
CA VAL A 229 -3.74 -28.06 -20.44
C VAL A 229 -5.27 -28.02 -20.52
N ALA A 230 -5.91 -29.11 -20.97
CA ALA A 230 -7.37 -29.20 -21.00
C ALA A 230 -7.98 -29.03 -19.60
N SER A 231 -7.40 -29.70 -18.60
CA SER A 231 -7.83 -29.58 -17.20
C SER A 231 -7.65 -28.17 -16.64
N ALA A 232 -6.58 -27.46 -17.02
CA ALA A 232 -6.34 -26.07 -16.63
C ALA A 232 -7.39 -25.12 -17.25
N ILE A 233 -7.73 -25.32 -18.53
CA ILE A 233 -8.78 -24.56 -19.22
C ILE A 233 -10.14 -24.77 -18.53
N GLU A 234 -10.49 -26.02 -18.20
CA GLU A 234 -11.74 -26.34 -17.49
C GLU A 234 -11.81 -25.67 -16.10
N LYS A 235 -10.71 -25.72 -15.34
CA LYS A 235 -10.62 -25.03 -14.03
C LYS A 235 -10.77 -23.52 -14.19
N LYS A 236 -10.09 -22.91 -15.16
CA LYS A 236 -10.17 -21.47 -15.45
C LYS A 236 -11.59 -21.06 -15.82
N ASP A 237 -12.27 -21.81 -16.69
CA ASP A 237 -13.67 -21.56 -17.05
C ASP A 237 -14.62 -21.71 -15.84
N PHE A 238 -14.45 -22.76 -15.04
CA PHE A 238 -15.22 -22.98 -13.82
C PHE A 238 -15.05 -21.81 -12.84
N TYR A 239 -13.82 -21.42 -12.52
CA TYR A 239 -13.55 -20.31 -11.60
C TYR A 239 -13.98 -18.96 -12.16
N SER A 240 -13.92 -18.76 -13.47
CA SER A 240 -14.44 -17.55 -14.13
C SER A 240 -15.96 -17.43 -13.94
N LYS A 241 -16.72 -18.52 -14.15
CA LYS A 241 -18.16 -18.57 -13.90
C LYS A 241 -18.50 -18.32 -12.42
N VAL A 242 -17.73 -18.89 -11.50
CA VAL A 242 -17.88 -18.65 -10.06
C VAL A 242 -17.60 -17.17 -9.73
N ALA A 243 -16.52 -16.60 -10.27
CA ALA A 243 -16.15 -15.20 -10.03
C ALA A 243 -17.23 -14.22 -10.50
N MET A 244 -17.81 -14.47 -11.67
CA MET A 244 -18.89 -13.67 -12.25
C MET A 244 -20.14 -13.59 -11.36
N VAL A 245 -20.38 -14.60 -10.52
CA VAL A 245 -21.49 -14.61 -9.57
C VAL A 245 -21.07 -14.07 -8.21
N VAL A 246 -19.99 -14.61 -7.64
CA VAL A 246 -19.59 -14.35 -6.25
C VAL A 246 -19.13 -12.90 -6.05
N VAL A 247 -18.28 -12.38 -6.94
CA VAL A 247 -17.67 -11.05 -6.77
C VAL A 247 -18.73 -9.94 -6.87
N PRO A 248 -19.59 -9.89 -7.92
CA PRO A 248 -20.65 -8.87 -7.99
C PRO A 248 -21.70 -9.01 -6.90
N SER A 249 -22.09 -10.24 -6.53
CA SER A 249 -23.08 -10.45 -5.46
C SER A 249 -22.56 -9.93 -4.11
N PHE A 250 -21.30 -10.23 -3.78
CA PHE A 250 -20.67 -9.72 -2.57
C PHE A 250 -20.54 -8.19 -2.60
N ALA A 251 -20.14 -7.62 -3.75
CA ALA A 251 -20.07 -6.17 -3.93
C ALA A 251 -21.43 -5.50 -3.70
N LEU A 252 -22.52 -6.04 -4.27
CA LEU A 252 -23.87 -5.52 -4.09
C LEU A 252 -24.32 -5.57 -2.63
N ILE A 253 -24.03 -6.66 -1.91
CA ILE A 253 -24.35 -6.78 -0.48
C ILE A 253 -23.60 -5.72 0.34
N ILE A 254 -22.30 -5.56 0.12
CA ILE A 254 -21.49 -4.56 0.84
C ILE A 254 -21.93 -3.14 0.49
N CYS A 255 -22.18 -2.84 -0.79
CA CYS A 255 -22.70 -1.55 -1.24
C CYS A 255 -24.07 -1.24 -0.60
N PHE A 256 -24.98 -2.21 -0.55
CA PHE A 256 -26.28 -2.05 0.10
C PHE A 256 -26.14 -1.78 1.60
N ILE A 257 -25.27 -2.51 2.29
CA ILE A 257 -24.99 -2.31 3.71
C ILE A 257 -24.39 -0.91 3.97
N MET A 258 -23.42 -0.49 3.16
CA MET A 258 -22.80 0.84 3.25
C MET A 258 -23.80 1.95 2.95
N LEU A 259 -24.67 1.77 1.94
CA LEU A 259 -25.72 2.72 1.61
C LEU A 259 -26.73 2.85 2.74
N MET A 260 -27.19 1.74 3.33
CA MET A 260 -28.17 1.76 4.43
C MET A 260 -27.62 2.43 5.68
N THR A 261 -26.37 2.16 6.03
CA THR A 261 -25.72 2.81 7.18
C THR A 261 -25.45 4.29 6.93
N TRP A 262 -25.08 4.66 5.70
CA TRP A 262 -24.93 6.06 5.30
C TRP A 262 -26.26 6.82 5.32
N LEU A 263 -27.33 6.24 4.78
CA LEU A 263 -28.68 6.83 4.81
C LEU A 263 -29.16 7.03 6.25
N ARG A 264 -29.01 6.02 7.12
CA ARG A 264 -29.33 6.14 8.55
C ARG A 264 -28.53 7.25 9.22
N ALA A 265 -27.22 7.32 8.98
CA ALA A 265 -26.37 8.37 9.53
C ALA A 265 -26.79 9.77 9.03
N ARG A 266 -27.15 9.89 7.75
CA ARG A 266 -27.63 11.13 7.14
C ARG A 266 -28.95 11.58 7.75
N VAL A 267 -29.94 10.68 7.85
CA VAL A 267 -31.25 10.98 8.44
C VAL A 267 -31.11 11.43 9.89
N ASN A 268 -30.38 10.68 10.71
CA ASN A 268 -30.17 11.04 12.11
C ASN A 268 -29.48 12.40 12.26
N ARG A 269 -28.45 12.65 11.45
CA ARG A 269 -27.74 13.94 11.44
C ARG A 269 -28.65 15.10 11.06
N THR A 270 -29.50 14.93 10.04
CA THR A 270 -30.45 15.98 9.63
C THR A 270 -31.52 16.24 10.68
N ALA A 271 -31.99 15.21 11.38
CA ALA A 271 -32.98 15.34 12.43
C ALA A 271 -32.41 16.10 13.64
N VAL A 272 -31.22 15.72 14.11
CA VAL A 272 -30.50 16.42 15.19
C VAL A 272 -30.22 17.87 14.83
N ARG A 273 -29.80 18.14 13.58
CA ARG A 273 -29.52 19.51 13.14
C ARG A 273 -30.77 20.39 13.17
N ARG A 274 -31.93 19.87 12.76
CA ARG A 274 -33.21 20.60 12.82
C ARG A 274 -33.60 20.93 14.26
N GLU A 275 -33.47 19.96 15.17
CA GLU A 275 -33.73 20.15 16.59
C GLU A 275 -32.80 21.21 17.19
N ALA A 276 -31.50 21.17 16.82
CA ALA A 276 -30.53 22.14 17.28
C ALA A 276 -30.78 23.56 16.72
N GLU A 277 -31.22 23.69 15.46
CA GLU A 277 -31.55 25.00 14.86
C GLU A 277 -32.83 25.61 15.48
N GLN A 278 -33.80 24.78 15.90
CA GLN A 278 -35.09 25.25 16.43
C GLN A 278 -35.09 25.50 17.94
N SER A 279 -34.28 24.76 18.71
CA SER A 279 -34.42 24.71 20.17
C SER A 279 -33.11 24.82 20.94
N ALA A 280 -31.94 24.83 20.28
CA ALA A 280 -30.69 24.98 21.02
C ALA A 280 -30.51 26.43 21.50
N PRO A 281 -30.15 26.63 22.78
CA PRO A 281 -29.72 27.94 23.25
C PRO A 281 -28.51 28.43 22.44
N PHE A 282 -28.33 29.76 22.37
CA PHE A 282 -27.26 30.37 21.57
C PHE A 282 -25.88 29.78 21.90
N ILE A 283 -25.64 29.45 23.18
CA ILE A 283 -24.54 28.59 23.61
C ILE A 283 -25.09 27.29 24.21
N PRO A 284 -24.62 26.13 23.75
CA PRO A 284 -25.02 24.83 24.29
C PRO A 284 -24.82 24.75 25.80
N LYS A 285 -25.76 24.09 26.48
CA LYS A 285 -25.56 23.73 27.90
C LYS A 285 -24.38 22.78 28.02
N GLN A 286 -23.60 22.93 29.08
CA GLN A 286 -22.42 22.09 29.31
C GLN A 286 -22.87 20.67 29.69
N THR A 287 -22.79 19.73 28.74
CA THR A 287 -23.11 18.31 28.96
C THR A 287 -21.92 17.49 29.44
N MET A 288 -20.70 17.94 29.14
CA MET A 288 -19.42 17.34 29.54
C MET A 288 -18.40 18.45 29.84
N SER A 289 -17.26 18.11 30.43
CA SER A 289 -16.16 19.07 30.65
C SER A 289 -15.74 19.73 29.33
N LEU A 290 -15.24 20.98 29.39
CA LEU A 290 -14.75 21.64 28.17
C LEU A 290 -13.59 20.88 27.53
N PRO A 291 -12.62 20.33 28.28
CA PRO A 291 -11.58 19.45 27.74
C PRO A 291 -12.15 18.23 27.01
N ALA A 292 -13.15 17.55 27.58
CA ALA A 292 -13.81 16.42 26.92
C ALA A 292 -14.51 16.86 25.63
N THR A 293 -15.24 17.98 25.67
CA THR A 293 -15.90 18.56 24.50
C THR A 293 -14.91 18.87 23.38
N ILE A 294 -13.77 19.50 23.71
CA ILE A 294 -12.69 19.83 22.75
C ILE A 294 -12.13 18.54 22.14
N VAL A 295 -11.80 17.54 22.96
CA VAL A 295 -11.25 16.25 22.51
C VAL A 295 -12.23 15.49 21.62
N TYR A 296 -13.54 15.60 21.87
CA TYR A 296 -14.57 14.93 21.09
C TYR A 296 -14.90 15.63 19.77
N THR A 297 -15.00 16.96 19.78
CA THR A 297 -15.47 17.77 18.64
C THR A 297 -14.34 18.19 17.71
N ASN A 298 -13.10 18.26 18.20
CA ASN A 298 -11.96 18.60 17.38
C ASN A 298 -11.31 17.34 16.80
N GLY A 299 -11.28 17.25 15.47
CA GLY A 299 -10.63 16.14 14.77
C GLY A 299 -9.12 16.06 15.03
N ALA A 300 -8.50 17.16 15.49
CA ALA A 300 -7.09 17.25 15.88
C ALA A 300 -6.92 17.38 17.38
N TYR A 301 -6.06 16.52 17.94
CA TYR A 301 -5.69 16.59 19.35
C TYR A 301 -4.51 17.55 19.51
N TYR A 302 -4.73 18.62 20.28
CA TYR A 302 -3.74 19.63 20.61
C TYR A 302 -3.49 19.57 22.13
N PRO A 303 -2.45 18.84 22.59
CA PRO A 303 -2.27 18.55 24.01
C PRO A 303 -2.17 19.81 24.87
N ALA A 304 -1.35 20.76 24.44
CA ALA A 304 -1.10 22.00 25.15
C ALA A 304 -2.35 22.90 25.26
N GLU A 305 -3.08 23.09 24.17
CA GLU A 305 -4.30 23.89 24.12
C GLU A 305 -5.42 23.26 24.92
N THR A 306 -5.51 21.92 24.91
CA THR A 306 -6.50 21.21 25.73
C THR A 306 -6.17 21.34 27.23
N MET A 307 -4.90 21.31 27.63
CA MET A 307 -4.48 21.55 29.02
C MET A 307 -4.69 23.01 29.44
N ALA A 308 -4.38 23.97 28.56
CA ALA A 308 -4.69 25.38 28.78
C ALA A 308 -6.20 25.57 29.00
N ALA A 309 -7.03 25.01 28.11
CA ALA A 309 -8.49 25.01 28.21
C ALA A 309 -8.98 24.38 29.52
N ALA A 310 -8.37 23.28 29.97
CA ALA A 310 -8.70 22.64 31.23
C ALA A 310 -8.35 23.50 32.44
N MET A 311 -7.18 24.15 32.43
CA MET A 311 -6.78 25.08 33.48
C MET A 311 -7.72 26.29 33.54
N MET A 312 -8.13 26.82 32.39
CA MET A 312 -9.15 27.86 32.33
C MET A 312 -10.51 27.39 32.85
N ASP A 313 -10.94 26.16 32.53
CA ASP A 313 -12.19 25.62 33.05
C ASP A 313 -12.17 25.50 34.59
N LEU A 314 -11.01 25.19 35.19
CA LEU A 314 -10.82 25.20 36.65
C LEU A 314 -10.97 26.60 37.27
N VAL A 315 -10.43 27.63 36.61
CA VAL A 315 -10.59 29.04 37.03
C VAL A 315 -12.06 29.47 36.91
N ARG A 316 -12.71 29.16 35.78
CA ARG A 316 -14.15 29.41 35.56
C ARG A 316 -15.02 28.78 36.65
N LYS A 317 -14.70 27.53 37.04
CA LYS A 317 -15.40 26.79 38.11
C LYS A 317 -15.06 27.25 39.54
N ARG A 318 -14.11 28.19 39.68
CA ARG A 318 -13.57 28.70 40.95
C ARG A 318 -12.86 27.65 41.81
N ALA A 319 -12.36 26.57 41.20
CA ALA A 319 -11.50 25.59 41.86
C ALA A 319 -10.06 26.10 42.01
N VAL A 320 -9.66 26.99 41.10
CA VAL A 320 -8.37 27.70 41.08
C VAL A 320 -8.66 29.20 41.08
N ILE A 321 -7.94 29.94 41.92
CA ILE A 321 -7.97 31.40 42.01
C ILE A 321 -6.77 31.94 41.25
N GLN A 322 -7.03 32.86 40.32
CA GLN A 322 -5.98 33.62 39.65
C GLN A 322 -5.54 34.77 40.55
N ILE A 323 -4.25 34.79 40.93
CA ILE A 323 -3.66 35.88 41.74
C ILE A 323 -3.20 37.00 40.82
N ASP A 324 -2.50 36.63 39.74
CA ASP A 324 -2.06 37.55 38.68
C ASP A 324 -2.01 36.82 37.33
N GLU A 325 -1.34 37.42 36.35
CA GLU A 325 -1.18 36.90 34.99
C GLU A 325 -0.55 35.50 34.91
N LYS A 326 0.33 35.16 35.86
CA LYS A 326 1.14 33.94 35.85
C LYS A 326 0.98 33.08 37.11
N ASN A 327 0.46 33.61 38.21
CA ASN A 327 0.39 32.96 39.51
C ASN A 327 -1.04 32.58 39.91
N PHE A 328 -1.18 31.37 40.44
CA PHE A 328 -2.46 30.74 40.77
C PHE A 328 -2.40 30.06 42.14
N SER A 329 -3.51 30.04 42.87
CA SER A 329 -3.67 29.28 44.11
C SER A 329 -4.93 28.40 44.10
N LEU A 330 -4.89 27.29 44.83
CA LEU A 330 -6.07 26.47 45.05
C LEU A 330 -7.10 27.19 45.93
N ASN A 331 -8.38 26.99 45.62
CA ASN A 331 -9.48 27.43 46.48
C ASN A 331 -9.80 26.35 47.52
N ASP A 332 -10.00 26.75 48.77
CA ASP A 332 -10.32 25.84 49.89
C ASP A 332 -11.77 25.34 49.83
N ILE A 333 -12.69 26.10 49.21
CA ILE A 333 -14.09 25.71 49.01
C ILE A 333 -14.21 24.92 47.70
N ARG A 334 -13.90 23.62 47.74
CA ARG A 334 -13.92 22.77 46.55
C ARG A 334 -15.33 22.26 46.24
N LYS A 335 -15.83 22.60 45.05
CA LYS A 335 -16.91 21.83 44.41
C LYS A 335 -16.41 20.41 44.08
N PRO A 336 -17.29 19.39 43.97
CA PRO A 336 -16.88 18.08 43.50
C PRO A 336 -16.22 18.19 42.12
N LEU A 337 -14.98 17.73 42.02
CA LEU A 337 -14.15 17.79 40.82
C LEU A 337 -14.24 16.47 40.06
N LEU A 338 -14.06 16.54 38.75
CA LEU A 338 -13.90 15.36 37.91
C LEU A 338 -12.49 14.78 38.09
N LYS A 339 -12.34 13.47 37.87
CA LYS A 339 -11.04 12.78 38.02
C LYS A 339 -9.90 13.45 37.24
N HIS A 340 -10.17 13.91 36.02
CA HIS A 340 -9.15 14.60 35.22
C HIS A 340 -8.83 16.02 35.74
N GLU A 341 -9.75 16.65 36.46
CA GLU A 341 -9.54 17.95 37.11
C GLU A 341 -8.64 17.82 38.34
N GLU A 342 -8.90 16.79 39.16
CA GLU A 342 -8.06 16.44 40.31
C GLU A 342 -6.63 16.10 39.89
N MET A 343 -6.47 15.29 38.84
CA MET A 343 -5.16 14.94 38.27
C MET A 343 -4.41 16.18 37.76
N LEU A 344 -5.11 17.13 37.13
CA LEU A 344 -4.49 18.35 36.65
C LEU A 344 -4.05 19.24 37.82
N ILE A 345 -4.87 19.34 38.87
CA ILE A 345 -4.53 20.07 40.10
C ILE A 345 -3.32 19.42 40.80
N GLU A 346 -3.32 18.10 40.95
CA GLU A 346 -2.20 17.38 41.56
C GLU A 346 -0.90 17.61 40.78
N PHE A 347 -0.95 17.50 39.46
CA PHE A 347 0.21 17.72 38.61
C PHE A 347 0.73 19.16 38.68
N LEU A 348 -0.14 20.17 38.48
CA LEU A 348 0.30 21.56 38.39
C LEU A 348 0.63 22.16 39.77
N PHE A 349 -0.22 21.96 40.78
CA PHE A 349 -0.11 22.69 42.05
C PHE A 349 0.65 21.93 43.14
N LYS A 350 0.76 20.59 43.04
CA LYS A 350 1.49 19.78 44.02
C LYS A 350 2.81 19.24 43.51
N GLU A 351 2.88 18.80 42.24
CA GLU A 351 4.13 18.26 41.69
C GLU A 351 5.04 19.33 41.07
N ILE A 352 4.49 20.28 40.32
CA ILE A 352 5.25 21.37 39.68
C ILE A 352 5.35 22.56 40.62
N GLY A 353 4.22 23.00 41.17
CA GLY A 353 4.12 24.09 42.14
C GLY A 353 4.54 23.70 43.56
N ARG A 354 4.27 24.61 44.51
CA ARG A 354 4.56 24.43 45.95
C ARG A 354 3.43 25.01 46.80
N ASP A 355 3.11 24.35 47.91
CA ASP A 355 2.12 24.80 48.91
C ASP A 355 0.76 25.19 48.33
N GLY A 356 0.29 24.46 47.31
CA GLY A 356 -0.99 24.74 46.64
C GLY A 356 -0.97 25.99 45.75
N LYS A 357 0.21 26.50 45.40
CA LYS A 357 0.44 27.58 44.44
C LYS A 357 1.16 27.06 43.20
N PHE A 358 0.82 27.60 42.04
CA PHE A 358 1.41 27.26 40.74
C PHE A 358 1.68 28.52 39.93
N SER A 359 2.82 28.56 39.25
CA SER A 359 3.11 29.56 38.22
C SER A 359 3.55 28.94 36.90
N PHE A 360 3.35 29.67 35.79
CA PHE A 360 3.90 29.25 34.49
C PHE A 360 5.44 29.25 34.46
N ASP A 361 6.09 30.04 35.32
CA ASP A 361 7.54 30.03 35.46
C ASP A 361 8.02 28.75 36.18
N ASP A 362 7.22 28.17 37.09
CA ASP A 362 7.46 26.84 37.67
C ASP A 362 7.37 25.75 36.60
N LEU A 363 6.38 25.82 35.71
CA LEU A 363 6.23 24.89 34.58
C LEU A 363 7.43 24.96 33.62
N ALA A 364 7.89 26.16 33.29
CA ALA A 364 9.07 26.36 32.45
C ALA A 364 10.33 25.80 33.13
N SER A 365 10.49 26.03 34.44
CA SER A 365 11.61 25.52 35.22
C SER A 365 11.59 23.98 35.32
N PHE A 366 10.41 23.40 35.53
CA PHE A 366 10.20 21.96 35.61
C PHE A 366 10.56 21.26 34.29
N THR A 367 10.15 21.82 33.15
CA THR A 367 10.38 21.23 31.82
C THR A 367 11.76 21.47 31.24
N LYS A 368 12.52 22.47 31.71
CA LYS A 368 13.95 22.62 31.39
C LYS A 368 14.80 21.44 31.87
N ILE A 369 14.37 20.73 32.92
CA ILE A 369 15.09 19.59 33.49
C ILE A 369 14.77 18.33 32.69
N LYS A 370 15.74 17.80 31.92
CA LYS A 370 15.57 16.59 31.08
C LYS A 370 14.99 15.38 31.84
N LYS A 371 15.37 15.18 33.10
CA LYS A 371 14.84 14.08 33.94
C LYS A 371 13.32 14.16 34.16
N ASN A 372 12.74 15.36 34.08
CA ASN A 372 11.31 15.58 34.27
C ASN A 372 10.50 15.39 32.99
N HIS A 373 11.15 15.27 31.81
CA HIS A 373 10.46 15.15 30.51
C HIS A 373 9.54 13.93 30.47
N GLN A 374 10.05 12.77 30.89
CA GLN A 374 9.26 11.54 30.97
C GLN A 374 8.10 11.68 31.96
N LYS A 375 8.32 12.36 33.09
CA LYS A 375 7.27 12.60 34.09
C LYS A 375 6.17 13.51 33.53
N TYR A 376 6.53 14.60 32.84
CA TYR A 376 5.59 15.49 32.17
C TYR A 376 4.73 14.74 31.16
N GLN A 377 5.36 13.97 30.26
CA GLN A 377 4.67 13.19 29.22
C GLN A 377 3.75 12.11 29.82
N ALA A 378 4.20 11.43 30.88
CA ALA A 378 3.40 10.44 31.59
C ALA A 378 2.18 11.07 32.28
N SER A 379 2.35 12.20 32.97
CA SER A 379 1.25 12.92 33.63
C SER A 379 0.24 13.47 32.62
N GLN A 380 0.70 14.06 31.52
CA GLN A 380 -0.17 14.52 30.43
C GLN A 380 -0.95 13.35 29.81
N THR A 381 -0.31 12.20 29.58
CA THR A 381 -0.95 11.01 29.01
C THR A 381 -2.02 10.44 29.97
N LYS A 382 -1.71 10.32 31.26
CA LYS A 382 -2.66 9.86 32.29
C LYS A 382 -3.85 10.81 32.40
N TRP A 383 -3.59 12.12 32.42
CA TRP A 383 -4.63 13.14 32.43
C TRP A 383 -5.55 13.04 31.19
N LEU A 384 -4.99 12.94 29.99
CA LEU A 384 -5.76 12.76 28.76
C LEU A 384 -6.58 11.46 28.79
N GLN A 385 -6.05 10.39 29.40
CA GLN A 385 -6.78 9.15 29.57
C GLN A 385 -8.01 9.34 30.47
N ALA A 386 -7.89 10.10 31.56
CA ALA A 386 -9.03 10.43 32.42
C ALA A 386 -10.09 11.29 31.69
N VAL A 387 -9.67 12.24 30.83
CA VAL A 387 -10.60 12.99 29.95
C VAL A 387 -11.31 12.05 28.97
N LYS A 388 -10.61 11.08 28.39
CA LYS A 388 -11.23 10.06 27.50
C LYS A 388 -12.15 9.12 28.25
N ASP A 389 -11.88 8.85 29.52
CA ASP A 389 -12.75 8.02 30.34
C ASP A 389 -14.07 8.74 30.64
N GLU A 390 -14.06 10.05 30.90
CA GLU A 390 -15.29 10.87 30.93
C GLU A 390 -16.10 10.71 29.64
N LEU A 391 -15.45 10.82 28.47
CA LEU A 391 -16.12 10.63 27.17
C LEU A 391 -16.76 9.24 27.00
N LYS A 392 -16.18 8.19 27.60
CA LYS A 392 -16.76 6.84 27.55
C LYS A 392 -18.02 6.74 28.41
N HIS A 393 -18.10 7.46 29.54
CA HIS A 393 -19.27 7.46 30.42
C HIS A 393 -20.49 8.12 29.76
N HIS A 394 -20.28 9.03 28.82
CA HIS A 394 -21.36 9.69 28.08
C HIS A 394 -21.85 8.93 26.83
N GLU A 395 -21.33 7.72 26.57
CA GLU A 395 -21.82 6.83 25.50
C GLU A 395 -22.06 7.53 24.14
N LEU A 396 -21.10 8.35 23.69
CA LEU A 396 -21.25 9.16 22.47
C LEU A 396 -21.26 8.35 21.15
N TYR A 397 -20.99 7.05 21.22
CA TYR A 397 -20.96 6.12 20.09
C TYR A 397 -21.77 4.85 20.39
N GLU A 398 -22.52 4.34 19.42
CA GLU A 398 -23.27 3.10 19.60
C GLU A 398 -22.29 1.91 19.70
N ASN A 399 -22.53 1.01 20.65
CA ASN A 399 -21.77 -0.22 20.77
C ASN A 399 -22.22 -1.25 19.71
N LYS A 400 -21.62 -1.18 18.52
CA LYS A 400 -21.88 -2.10 17.39
C LYS A 400 -20.76 -3.12 17.17
N LYS A 401 -20.08 -3.55 18.24
CA LYS A 401 -18.97 -4.53 18.15
C LYS A 401 -19.36 -5.81 17.40
N GLY A 402 -20.51 -6.41 17.72
CA GLY A 402 -20.99 -7.62 17.06
C GLY A 402 -21.19 -7.43 15.55
N TYR A 403 -21.87 -6.36 15.14
CA TYR A 403 -22.05 -6.01 13.74
C TYR A 403 -20.70 -5.83 12.99
N ARG A 404 -19.74 -5.15 13.61
CA ARG A 404 -18.39 -4.95 13.03
C ARG A 404 -17.66 -6.28 12.85
N TRP A 405 -17.76 -7.19 13.82
CA TRP A 405 -17.18 -8.52 13.71
C TRP A 405 -17.87 -9.34 12.60
N ILE A 406 -19.20 -9.30 12.51
CA ILE A 406 -19.94 -10.00 11.46
C ILE A 406 -19.52 -9.51 10.07
N VAL A 407 -19.50 -8.20 9.83
CA VAL A 407 -19.08 -7.63 8.54
C VAL A 407 -17.59 -7.86 8.28
N GLY A 408 -16.75 -7.79 9.31
CA GLY A 408 -15.32 -8.11 9.16
C GLY A 408 -15.10 -9.57 8.76
N LEU A 409 -15.76 -10.50 9.43
CA LEU A 409 -15.65 -11.94 9.15
C LEU A 409 -16.27 -12.34 7.81
N SER A 410 -17.25 -11.59 7.28
CA SER A 410 -17.77 -11.87 5.95
C SER A 410 -16.73 -11.70 4.85
N SER A 411 -15.65 -10.93 5.08
CA SER A 411 -14.52 -10.85 4.16
C SER A 411 -13.78 -12.18 3.96
N LEU A 412 -13.85 -13.11 4.93
CA LEU A 412 -13.22 -14.43 4.80
C LEU A 412 -13.82 -15.27 3.66
N ILE A 413 -15.04 -14.96 3.23
CA ILE A 413 -15.66 -15.58 2.04
C ILE A 413 -14.80 -15.32 0.79
N LEU A 414 -14.12 -14.17 0.72
CA LEU A 414 -13.23 -13.82 -0.40
C LEU A 414 -11.83 -14.46 -0.28
N SER A 415 -11.44 -14.96 0.90
CA SER A 415 -10.08 -15.43 1.16
C SER A 415 -9.62 -16.58 0.26
N PRO A 416 -10.43 -17.62 -0.03
CA PRO A 416 -10.01 -18.69 -0.96
C PRO A 416 -9.76 -18.16 -2.37
N PHE A 417 -10.54 -17.17 -2.81
CA PHE A 417 -10.45 -16.59 -4.14
C PHE A 417 -9.20 -15.72 -4.33
N LEU A 418 -8.61 -15.20 -3.25
CA LEU A 418 -7.32 -14.51 -3.32
C LEU A 418 -6.18 -15.43 -3.73
N TYR A 419 -6.30 -16.74 -3.51
CA TYR A 419 -5.35 -17.75 -4.00
C TYR A 419 -5.83 -18.37 -5.32
N LEU A 420 -7.11 -18.75 -5.41
CA LEU A 420 -7.62 -19.50 -6.56
C LEU A 420 -7.64 -18.66 -7.86
N PHE A 421 -7.90 -17.37 -7.79
CA PHE A 421 -7.92 -16.53 -9.00
C PHE A 421 -6.54 -16.37 -9.65
N PRO A 422 -5.46 -15.95 -8.96
CA PRO A 422 -4.14 -15.86 -9.58
C PRO A 422 -3.61 -17.24 -9.99
N ALA A 423 -3.93 -18.31 -9.26
CA ALA A 423 -3.53 -19.67 -9.63
C ALA A 423 -4.19 -20.21 -10.92
N ASN A 424 -5.14 -19.48 -11.51
CA ASN A 424 -5.82 -19.84 -12.76
C ASN A 424 -5.84 -18.65 -13.76
N ASP A 425 -4.88 -17.73 -13.66
CA ASP A 425 -4.72 -16.52 -14.48
C ASP A 425 -5.91 -15.55 -14.50
N LEU A 426 -6.75 -15.56 -13.45
CA LEU A 426 -7.91 -14.67 -13.33
C LEU A 426 -7.52 -13.37 -12.62
N PHE A 427 -6.46 -12.69 -13.09
CA PHE A 427 -5.88 -11.52 -12.42
C PHE A 427 -6.86 -10.35 -12.24
N GLY A 428 -7.77 -10.13 -13.20
CA GLY A 428 -8.82 -9.10 -13.07
C GLY A 428 -9.80 -9.38 -11.92
N TRP A 429 -10.24 -10.63 -11.78
CA TRP A 429 -11.11 -11.04 -10.68
C TRP A 429 -10.38 -11.05 -9.34
N PHE A 430 -9.10 -11.43 -9.33
CA PHE A 430 -8.23 -11.30 -8.16
C PHE A 430 -8.17 -9.86 -7.66
N ALA A 431 -7.88 -8.89 -8.53
CA ALA A 431 -7.83 -7.48 -8.16
C ALA A 431 -9.17 -6.99 -7.58
N ALA A 432 -10.29 -7.36 -8.22
CA ALA A 432 -11.62 -7.01 -7.72
C ALA A 432 -11.91 -7.61 -6.33
N ALA A 433 -11.61 -8.90 -6.12
CA ALA A 433 -11.78 -9.57 -4.84
C ALA A 433 -10.90 -8.96 -3.75
N LEU A 434 -9.64 -8.62 -4.07
CA LEU A 434 -8.71 -7.99 -3.14
C LEU A 434 -9.21 -6.60 -2.69
N VAL A 435 -9.69 -5.78 -3.63
CA VAL A 435 -10.27 -4.46 -3.31
C VAL A 435 -11.49 -4.60 -2.41
N LEU A 436 -12.39 -5.56 -2.70
CA LEU A 436 -13.57 -5.81 -1.86
C LEU A 436 -13.22 -6.35 -0.47
N PHE A 437 -12.20 -7.20 -0.38
CA PHE A 437 -11.69 -7.74 0.88
C PHE A 437 -11.17 -6.61 1.78
N ILE A 438 -10.29 -5.77 1.25
CA ILE A 438 -9.71 -4.62 1.96
C ILE A 438 -10.81 -3.62 2.34
N THR A 439 -11.71 -3.30 1.40
CA THR A 439 -12.81 -2.35 1.62
C THR A 439 -13.73 -2.81 2.75
N THR A 440 -14.09 -4.10 2.79
CA THR A 440 -14.94 -4.67 3.83
C THR A 440 -14.27 -4.61 5.22
N ILE A 441 -12.99 -4.98 5.31
CA ILE A 441 -12.23 -4.88 6.57
C ILE A 441 -12.13 -3.43 7.02
N LEU A 442 -11.78 -2.52 6.10
CA LEU A 442 -11.67 -1.10 6.40
C LEU A 442 -13.01 -0.54 6.87
N TYR A 443 -14.11 -0.88 6.20
CA TYR A 443 -15.45 -0.51 6.63
C TYR A 443 -15.74 -1.02 8.05
N ALA A 444 -15.51 -2.31 8.34
CA ALA A 444 -15.71 -2.87 9.68
C ALA A 444 -14.85 -2.17 10.76
N LEU A 445 -13.58 -1.86 10.45
CA LEU A 445 -12.67 -1.16 11.36
C LEU A 445 -13.08 0.28 11.61
N THR A 446 -13.60 0.99 10.59
CA THR A 446 -13.95 2.41 10.64
C THR A 446 -15.39 2.68 11.07
N TYR A 447 -16.27 1.67 11.00
CA TYR A 447 -17.68 1.81 11.34
C TYR A 447 -17.91 2.02 12.84
N TYR A 448 -18.09 3.28 13.22
CA TYR A 448 -18.41 3.73 14.58
C TYR A 448 -19.55 4.76 14.54
N PRO A 449 -20.82 4.32 14.45
CA PRO A 449 -21.95 5.24 14.43
C PRO A 449 -22.05 6.01 15.75
N LYS A 450 -22.34 7.31 15.65
CA LYS A 450 -22.57 8.18 16.81
C LYS A 450 -23.96 7.95 17.39
N THR A 451 -24.11 8.03 18.71
CA THR A 451 -25.43 8.06 19.36
C THR A 451 -26.13 9.39 19.09
N TRP A 452 -27.42 9.51 19.46
CA TRP A 452 -28.15 10.78 19.36
C TRP A 452 -27.41 11.90 20.10
N LEU A 453 -27.04 11.68 21.37
CA LEU A 453 -26.25 12.61 22.18
C LEU A 453 -24.92 12.96 21.51
N GLY A 454 -24.21 11.96 20.97
CA GLY A 454 -22.97 12.18 20.25
C GLY A 454 -23.14 13.05 19.00
N LEU A 455 -24.23 12.89 18.26
CA LEU A 455 -24.58 13.75 17.13
C LEU A 455 -24.94 15.17 17.59
N THR A 456 -25.74 15.31 18.64
CA THR A 456 -26.15 16.61 19.20
C THR A 456 -24.94 17.44 19.58
N VAL A 457 -24.04 16.90 20.41
CA VAL A 457 -22.81 17.59 20.81
C VAL A 457 -21.93 17.94 19.59
N THR A 458 -21.90 17.08 18.57
CA THR A 458 -21.12 17.37 17.35
C THR A 458 -21.70 18.55 16.56
N GLU A 459 -23.01 18.59 16.36
CA GLU A 459 -23.67 19.62 15.57
C GLU A 459 -23.72 20.95 16.32
N GLU A 460 -24.07 20.94 17.61
CA GLU A 460 -24.10 22.14 18.47
C GLU A 460 -22.76 22.88 18.52
N TRP A 461 -21.69 22.17 18.90
CA TRP A 461 -20.34 22.76 18.94
C TRP A 461 -19.75 22.98 17.54
N GLY A 462 -20.25 22.24 16.54
CA GLY A 462 -19.96 22.49 15.13
C GLY A 462 -20.52 23.84 14.65
N MET A 463 -21.73 24.21 15.09
CA MET A 463 -22.32 25.53 14.83
C MET A 463 -21.52 26.64 15.52
N ILE A 464 -21.13 26.45 16.79
CA ILE A 464 -20.23 27.39 17.49
C ILE A 464 -18.93 27.57 16.71
N LYS A 465 -18.29 26.48 16.27
CA LYS A 465 -17.07 26.54 15.45
C LYS A 465 -17.25 27.30 14.13
N LYS A 466 -18.43 27.24 13.50
CA LYS A 466 -18.74 28.05 12.31
C LYS A 466 -18.94 29.52 12.66
N ARG A 467 -19.74 29.81 13.69
CA ARG A 467 -19.97 31.18 14.20
C ARG A 467 -18.66 31.86 14.60
N LEU A 468 -17.73 31.13 15.23
CA LEU A 468 -16.38 31.60 15.58
C LEU A 468 -15.55 32.07 14.37
N LYS A 469 -15.83 31.55 13.17
CA LYS A 469 -15.14 31.98 11.94
C LYS A 469 -15.78 33.20 11.28
N GLU A 470 -17.08 33.40 11.51
CA GLU A 470 -17.92 34.39 10.81
C GLU A 470 -18.31 35.58 11.70
N VAL A 471 -17.91 35.58 12.98
CA VAL A 471 -18.32 36.48 14.08
C VAL A 471 -18.78 37.88 13.62
N GLN A 472 -20.07 38.14 13.74
CA GLN A 472 -20.62 39.49 13.89
C GLN A 472 -20.47 39.89 15.37
N LEU A 473 -19.98 41.11 15.65
CA LEU A 473 -19.59 41.59 16.97
C LEU A 473 -20.78 41.72 17.94
N ASP A 474 -21.97 41.86 17.37
CA ASP A 474 -23.21 42.27 18.02
C ASP A 474 -23.81 41.13 18.88
N GLU A 475 -23.58 39.88 18.48
CA GLU A 475 -24.03 38.68 19.21
C GLU A 475 -23.12 38.31 20.40
N TRP A 476 -21.87 38.78 20.40
CA TRP A 476 -20.91 38.51 21.48
C TRP A 476 -21.23 39.31 22.75
N SER A 477 -21.74 40.53 22.57
CA SER A 477 -22.14 41.43 23.66
C SER A 477 -23.38 40.98 24.43
N SER A 478 -24.26 40.16 23.83
CA SER A 478 -25.49 39.69 24.46
C SER A 478 -25.30 38.46 25.37
N LEU A 479 -24.12 37.84 25.33
CA LEU A 479 -23.77 36.69 26.14
C LEU A 479 -23.54 37.04 27.61
N ASN A 480 -23.88 36.13 28.52
CA ASN A 480 -23.44 36.25 29.91
C ASN A 480 -21.93 35.92 30.06
N GLU A 481 -21.33 36.26 31.20
CA GLU A 481 -19.89 36.08 31.41
C GLU A 481 -19.47 34.60 31.34
N ASP A 482 -20.26 33.67 31.90
CA ASP A 482 -19.97 32.24 31.88
C ASP A 482 -20.04 31.65 30.46
N GLU A 483 -20.98 32.14 29.65
CA GLU A 483 -21.14 31.85 28.24
C GLU A 483 -19.94 32.31 27.40
N LYS A 484 -19.51 33.57 27.57
CA LYS A 484 -18.30 34.10 26.92
C LYS A 484 -17.07 33.25 27.27
N MET A 485 -16.91 32.90 28.55
CA MET A 485 -15.79 32.06 29.01
C MET A 485 -15.82 30.67 28.37
N ARG A 486 -16.98 29.98 28.31
CA ARG A 486 -17.07 28.66 27.66
C ARG A 486 -16.66 28.72 26.19
N VAL A 487 -17.15 29.71 25.45
CA VAL A 487 -16.82 29.88 24.03
C VAL A 487 -15.33 30.18 23.84
N TYR A 488 -14.77 31.03 24.70
CA TYR A 488 -13.35 31.38 24.66
C TYR A 488 -12.43 30.20 24.97
N ILE A 489 -12.71 29.47 26.05
CA ILE A 489 -11.98 28.25 26.43
C ILE A 489 -12.03 27.22 25.31
N PHE A 490 -13.21 27.04 24.70
CA PHE A 490 -13.37 26.15 23.56
C PHE A 490 -12.53 26.59 22.36
N ALA A 491 -12.54 27.89 22.03
CA ALA A 491 -11.79 28.46 20.92
C ALA A 491 -10.26 28.29 21.08
N ILE A 492 -9.74 28.49 22.30
CA ILE A 492 -8.33 28.17 22.63
C ILE A 492 -8.07 26.68 22.41
N GLY A 493 -8.92 25.82 22.99
CA GLY A 493 -8.77 24.37 22.91
C GLY A 493 -8.72 23.82 21.49
N ILE A 494 -9.47 24.41 20.56
CA ILE A 494 -9.47 24.03 19.15
C ILE A 494 -8.40 24.74 18.30
N LYS A 495 -7.60 25.63 18.91
CA LYS A 495 -6.55 26.44 18.26
C LYS A 495 -7.09 27.35 17.15
N ASP A 496 -8.25 27.99 17.33
CA ASP A 496 -8.81 28.91 16.32
C ASP A 496 -8.10 30.27 16.33
N LYS A 497 -7.05 30.39 15.53
CA LYS A 497 -6.24 31.63 15.45
C LYS A 497 -7.03 32.88 15.05
N LYS A 498 -8.09 32.74 14.23
CA LYS A 498 -8.88 33.90 13.76
C LYS A 498 -9.70 34.49 14.90
N PHE A 499 -10.37 33.63 15.66
CA PHE A 499 -11.10 34.07 16.84
C PHE A 499 -10.17 34.62 17.92
N MET A 500 -9.02 33.97 18.15
CA MET A 500 -8.04 34.46 19.14
C MET A 500 -7.56 35.88 18.82
N ASN A 501 -7.14 36.16 17.59
CA ASN A 501 -6.71 37.50 17.20
C ASN A 501 -7.83 38.56 17.28
N LYS A 502 -9.09 38.16 17.07
CA LYS A 502 -10.25 39.06 17.14
C LYS A 502 -10.73 39.30 18.58
N SER A 503 -10.69 38.28 19.43
CA SER A 503 -11.07 38.36 20.85
C SER A 503 -10.08 39.21 21.67
N THR A 504 -8.78 39.18 21.34
CA THR A 504 -7.79 40.11 21.91
C THR A 504 -8.14 41.57 21.58
N LYS A 505 -8.51 41.88 20.33
CA LYS A 505 -8.95 43.23 19.93
C LYS A 505 -10.27 43.67 20.58
N LEU A 506 -11.18 42.72 20.81
CA LEU A 506 -12.44 42.92 21.54
C LEU A 506 -12.22 43.19 23.04
N THR A 507 -11.11 42.72 23.60
CA THR A 507 -10.78 42.91 25.02
C THR A 507 -9.92 44.12 25.30
N GLU A 508 -9.13 44.58 24.33
CA GLU A 508 -8.47 45.89 24.35
C GLU A 508 -9.46 47.07 24.46
N SER A 509 -10.74 46.86 24.10
CA SER A 509 -11.81 47.86 24.26
C SER A 509 -12.56 47.81 25.60
N PHE A 510 -12.28 46.86 26.49
CA PHE A 510 -12.89 46.83 27.82
C PHE A 510 -12.02 47.61 28.81
N GLU A 511 -12.62 48.61 29.47
CA GLU A 511 -11.99 49.31 30.59
C GLU A 511 -11.65 48.30 31.69
N LEU A 512 -10.38 48.21 32.06
CA LEU A 512 -9.96 47.47 33.24
C LEU A 512 -10.65 48.11 34.46
N PRO A 513 -11.34 47.34 35.32
CA PRO A 513 -11.91 47.91 36.51
C PRO A 513 -10.79 48.51 37.36
N VAL A 514 -11.02 49.75 37.80
CA VAL A 514 -10.12 50.48 38.69
C VAL A 514 -9.80 49.62 39.91
N GLN A 515 -8.51 49.52 40.18
CA GLN A 515 -7.91 48.72 41.23
C GLN A 515 -8.27 49.32 42.60
N ASP A 516 -9.41 48.93 43.18
CA ASP A 516 -9.75 49.30 44.55
C ASP A 516 -9.42 48.16 45.51
N ALA A 517 -8.56 48.49 46.47
CA ALA A 517 -7.89 47.57 47.36
C ALA A 517 -8.79 47.15 48.53
N PHE A 518 -9.70 46.20 48.32
CA PHE A 518 -10.28 45.43 49.42
C PHE A 518 -10.41 43.94 49.06
N TYR A 519 -9.67 43.13 49.83
CA TYR A 519 -9.79 41.68 49.93
C TYR A 519 -11.27 41.28 50.11
N ASP A 520 -11.85 40.57 49.13
CA ASP A 520 -12.69 39.37 49.36
C ASP A 520 -13.49 38.88 48.14
N ASN A 521 -13.43 39.54 46.98
CA ASN A 521 -14.12 39.00 45.81
C ASN A 521 -13.48 39.53 44.53
N TYR A 522 -12.45 38.87 44.00
CA TYR A 522 -12.04 39.09 42.61
C TYR A 522 -13.07 38.41 41.71
N PRO A 523 -13.99 39.14 41.04
CA PRO A 523 -14.82 38.51 40.03
C PRO A 523 -13.90 38.06 38.89
N VAL A 524 -13.81 36.75 38.66
CA VAL A 524 -13.28 36.23 37.38
C VAL A 524 -14.10 36.91 36.27
N ASN A 525 -13.47 37.79 35.49
CA ASN A 525 -14.11 38.52 34.41
C ASN A 525 -13.53 38.10 33.06
N MET A 526 -14.25 38.37 31.97
CA MET A 526 -13.80 37.96 30.64
C MET A 526 -12.43 38.54 30.25
N ALA A 527 -12.10 39.77 30.67
CA ALA A 527 -10.83 40.41 30.34
C ALA A 527 -9.62 39.67 30.93
N SER A 528 -9.68 39.28 32.21
CA SER A 528 -8.62 38.49 32.85
C SER A 528 -8.49 37.10 32.22
N MET A 529 -9.61 36.49 31.83
CA MET A 529 -9.66 35.21 31.11
C MET A 529 -8.96 35.27 29.74
N VAL A 530 -9.15 36.35 28.97
CA VAL A 530 -8.53 36.48 27.65
C VAL A 530 -7.02 36.64 27.74
N TYR A 531 -6.56 37.45 28.68
CA TYR A 531 -5.12 37.65 28.89
C TYR A 531 -4.46 36.35 29.36
N PHE A 532 -5.00 35.73 30.40
CA PHE A 532 -4.57 34.44 30.93
C PHE A 532 -4.56 33.32 29.89
N GLY A 533 -5.62 33.20 29.08
CA GLY A 533 -5.74 32.12 28.10
C GLY A 533 -4.61 32.10 27.06
N SER A 534 -4.13 33.28 26.65
CA SER A 534 -3.00 33.42 25.73
C SER A 534 -1.67 32.95 26.35
N ILE A 535 -1.42 33.29 27.62
CA ILE A 535 -0.24 32.89 28.38
C ILE A 535 -0.28 31.39 28.68
N ALA A 536 -1.44 30.86 29.06
CA ALA A 536 -1.63 29.44 29.30
C ALA A 536 -1.32 28.62 28.05
N SER A 537 -1.91 29.00 26.91
CA SER A 537 -1.69 28.30 25.64
C SER A 537 -0.21 28.27 25.24
N SER A 538 0.49 29.41 25.32
CA SER A 538 1.92 29.52 24.97
C SER A 538 2.85 28.78 25.94
N SER A 539 2.56 28.83 27.24
CA SER A 539 3.35 28.15 28.28
C SER A 539 3.25 26.63 28.17
N PHE A 540 2.04 26.10 27.97
CA PHE A 540 1.85 24.66 27.74
C PHE A 540 2.41 24.21 26.39
N HIS A 541 2.37 25.06 25.35
CA HIS A 541 3.03 24.78 24.07
C HIS A 541 4.53 24.59 24.25
N SER A 542 5.18 25.57 24.88
CA SER A 542 6.62 25.55 25.15
C SER A 542 7.04 24.35 25.99
N ALA A 543 6.25 24.02 27.02
CA ALA A 543 6.46 22.83 27.86
C ALA A 543 6.33 21.51 27.05
N ASN A 544 5.35 21.43 26.15
CA ASN A 544 5.15 20.26 25.32
C ASN A 544 6.28 20.07 24.29
N ASP A 545 6.68 21.14 23.61
CA ASP A 545 7.75 21.10 22.60
C ASP A 545 9.11 20.76 23.22
N THR A 546 9.39 21.31 24.41
CA THR A 546 10.64 21.05 25.14
C THR A 546 10.79 19.58 25.57
N THR A 547 9.68 18.84 25.70
CA THR A 547 9.66 17.48 26.29
C THR A 547 9.40 16.36 25.27
N GLN A 548 9.25 16.67 23.97
CA GLN A 548 9.07 15.65 22.93
C GLN A 548 10.37 14.89 22.62
N ILE A 549 10.27 13.56 22.43
CA ILE A 549 11.39 12.67 22.08
C ILE A 549 11.31 12.34 20.58
N SER A 550 12.38 12.60 19.83
CA SER A 550 12.52 12.22 18.42
C SER A 550 12.92 10.74 18.29
N THR A 551 12.00 9.87 17.88
CA THR A 551 12.29 8.46 17.54
C THR A 551 12.43 8.29 16.02
N GLY A 552 13.66 8.13 15.52
CA GLY A 552 13.95 7.76 14.12
C GLY A 552 13.81 6.26 13.91
N GLY A 553 13.06 5.85 12.88
CA GLY A 553 12.84 4.45 12.52
C GLY A 553 13.78 3.98 11.41
N SER A 554 14.44 2.83 11.64
CA SER A 554 15.20 2.07 10.64
C SER A 554 14.31 1.00 10.01
N GLY A 555 14.01 1.11 8.73
CA GLY A 555 13.33 0.06 7.94
C GLY A 555 14.35 -0.79 7.19
N SER A 556 14.37 -2.09 7.49
CA SER A 556 15.13 -3.12 6.79
C SER A 556 14.30 -3.73 5.65
N SER A 557 14.84 -3.74 4.43
CA SER A 557 14.29 -4.42 3.26
C SER A 557 14.78 -5.87 3.20
N ILE A 558 13.84 -6.82 3.04
CA ILE A 558 14.10 -8.25 2.81
C ILE A 558 13.94 -8.50 1.30
N GLY A 559 14.96 -9.09 0.68
CA GLY A 559 14.94 -9.54 -0.72
C GLY A 559 14.20 -10.86 -0.89
N GLY A 560 13.45 -10.98 -1.99
CA GLY A 560 12.81 -12.22 -2.43
C GLY A 560 13.70 -12.96 -3.42
N GLY A 561 13.93 -14.24 -3.19
CA GLY A 561 14.53 -15.18 -4.14
C GLY A 561 13.45 -16.04 -4.79
N GLY A 562 13.49 -16.14 -6.11
CA GLY A 562 12.76 -17.13 -6.90
C GLY A 562 13.63 -18.36 -7.16
N SER A 563 13.01 -19.52 -7.23
CA SER A 563 13.61 -20.84 -7.39
C SER A 563 12.99 -21.50 -8.62
N GLY A 564 13.74 -21.59 -9.73
CA GLY A 564 13.48 -22.47 -10.86
C GLY A 564 14.50 -23.61 -10.90
N VAL A 565 14.06 -24.82 -11.28
CA VAL A 565 14.90 -26.03 -11.41
C VAL A 565 15.39 -26.18 -12.85
N GLY A 566 16.63 -26.64 -13.03
CA GLY A 566 17.45 -26.50 -14.25
C GLY A 566 16.95 -27.21 -15.52
N GLY A 567 17.53 -26.99 -16.70
CA GLY A 567 18.72 -26.21 -17.06
C GLY A 567 19.05 -26.48 -18.53
N GLY A 568 19.08 -25.42 -19.34
CA GLY A 568 19.27 -25.42 -20.79
C GLY A 568 18.28 -24.43 -21.41
N GLY A 569 18.75 -23.47 -22.18
CA GLY A 569 17.97 -22.31 -22.64
C GLY A 569 18.87 -21.08 -22.82
N GLY A 570 18.33 -19.92 -23.14
CA GLY A 570 19.13 -18.69 -23.17
C GLY A 570 18.45 -17.55 -23.89
N GLY A 571 18.81 -16.32 -23.50
CA GLY A 571 18.21 -15.10 -24.01
C GLY A 571 18.88 -14.49 -25.25
N SER A 572 18.22 -13.48 -25.77
CA SER A 572 18.75 -12.53 -26.76
C SER A 572 18.65 -11.12 -26.20
N GLY A 573 19.63 -10.28 -26.51
CA GLY A 573 19.63 -8.87 -26.10
C GLY A 573 20.58 -8.02 -26.92
N ALA A 574 20.84 -6.79 -26.47
CA ALA A 574 21.78 -5.86 -27.10
C ALA A 574 22.49 -4.97 -26.08
N PHE A 575 23.61 -4.36 -26.51
CA PHE A 575 24.48 -3.52 -25.68
C PHE A 575 25.19 -2.42 -26.50
#